data_AF-A0A8T0FN36-F1
#
_entry.id   AF-A0A8T0FN36-F1
#
_cell.length_a   1.000
_cell.length_b   1.000
_cell.length_c   1.000
_cell.angle_alpha   90.00
_cell.angle_beta   90.00
_cell.angle_gamma   90.00
#
_symmetry.space_group_name_H-M   'P 1'
#
loop_
_entity.id
_entity.type
_entity.pdbx_description
1 polymer ?
#
loop_
_entity_poly.entity_id
_entity_poly.type
_entity_poly.pdbx_seq_one_letter_code
_entity_poly.pdbx_strand_id
1 'polypeptide(L)'
;MPVVTYTVEDCEEWCQTKSVRKWSARFHACRESLVDDSRPGQANTVITADLVDKVDEVVRSDLRVTLRMLPVKVNVSVGTV
;
A
#
# COMPACT_ATOMS: atom_id res chain seq x y z
N MET A 1 -30.31 23.43 22.49
CA MET A 1 -29.42 22.79 21.52
C MET A 1 -29.85 21.34 21.39
N PRO A 2 -30.22 20.83 20.22
CA PRO A 2 -30.62 19.43 20.12
C PRO A 2 -29.37 18.55 20.14
N VAL A 3 -29.40 17.51 20.96
CA VAL A 3 -28.42 16.43 20.95
C VAL A 3 -28.72 15.59 19.72
N VAL A 4 -27.81 15.59 18.75
CA VAL A 4 -27.91 14.68 17.60
C VAL A 4 -27.62 13.28 18.13
N THR A 5 -28.67 12.50 18.33
CA THR A 5 -28.56 11.07 18.61
C THR A 5 -28.61 10.33 17.28
N TYR A 6 -27.47 9.83 16.83
CA TYR A 6 -27.41 8.91 15.69
C TYR A 6 -28.06 7.60 16.11
N THR A 7 -29.12 7.17 15.41
CA THR A 7 -29.72 5.85 15.64
C THR A 7 -28.94 4.80 14.83
N VAL A 8 -29.06 3.53 15.21
CA VAL A 8 -28.40 2.40 14.52
C VAL A 8 -28.83 2.32 13.04
N GLU A 9 -29.99 2.89 12.70
CA GLU A 9 -30.55 2.96 11.35
C GLU A 9 -29.76 3.90 10.42
N ASP A 10 -29.22 5.02 10.93
CA ASP A 10 -28.37 5.93 10.14
C ASP A 10 -27.04 5.24 9.72
N CYS A 11 -26.56 4.31 10.55
CA CYS A 11 -25.39 3.48 10.24
C CYS A 11 -25.67 2.43 9.15
N GLU A 12 -26.92 1.97 8.98
CA GLU A 12 -27.27 0.99 7.96
C GLU A 12 -27.14 1.54 6.53
N GLU A 13 -27.39 2.84 6.35
CA GLU A 13 -27.23 3.50 5.05
C GLU A 13 -25.75 3.57 4.61
N TRP A 14 -24.83 3.80 5.55
CA TRP A 14 -23.38 3.75 5.31
C TRP A 14 -22.83 2.31 5.16
N CYS A 15 -23.47 1.34 5.81
CA CYS A 15 -23.09 -0.08 5.78
C CYS A 15 -23.35 -0.81 4.46
N GLN A 16 -23.95 -0.16 3.45
CA GLN A 16 -24.28 -0.82 2.18
C GLN A 16 -23.13 -0.81 1.16
N THR A 17 -22.07 -0.06 1.39
CA THR A 17 -20.93 -0.07 0.47
C THR A 17 -20.25 -1.45 0.48
N LYS A 18 -19.87 -1.95 -0.71
CA LYS A 18 -19.19 -3.25 -0.87
C LYS A 18 -17.98 -3.37 0.06
N SER A 19 -17.28 -2.26 0.31
CA SER A 19 -16.14 -2.19 1.21
C SER A 19 -16.53 -2.50 2.65
N VAL A 20 -17.58 -1.89 3.20
CA VAL A 20 -17.99 -2.10 4.60
C VAL A 20 -18.46 -3.54 4.82
N ARG A 21 -19.24 -4.10 3.89
CA ARG A 21 -19.65 -5.52 3.96
C ARG A 21 -18.46 -6.48 3.89
N LYS A 22 -17.47 -6.19 3.04
CA LYS A 22 -16.22 -6.98 2.93
C LYS A 22 -15.44 -6.95 4.24
N TRP A 23 -15.32 -5.79 4.89
CA TRP A 23 -14.62 -5.65 6.16
C TRP A 23 -15.37 -6.34 7.31
N SER A 24 -16.70 -6.18 7.40
CA SER A 24 -17.53 -6.89 8.38
C SER A 24 -17.39 -8.40 8.28
N ALA A 25 -17.50 -8.96 7.06
CA ALA A 25 -17.32 -10.40 6.83
C ALA A 25 -15.92 -10.89 7.24
N ARG A 26 -14.86 -10.12 6.94
CA ARG A 26 -13.48 -10.46 7.32
C ARG A 26 -13.23 -10.39 8.82
N PHE A 27 -13.84 -9.43 9.49
CA PHE A 27 -13.78 -9.29 10.94
C PHE A 27 -14.43 -10.50 11.63
N HIS A 28 -15.64 -10.88 11.19
CA HIS A 28 -16.32 -12.07 11.70
C HIS A 28 -15.59 -13.39 11.39
N ALA A 29 -14.82 -13.44 10.31
CA ALA A 29 -13.96 -14.57 9.97
C ALA A 29 -12.63 -14.61 10.75
N CYS A 30 -12.45 -13.78 11.78
CA CYS A 30 -11.24 -13.67 12.59
C CYS A 30 -9.98 -13.46 11.73
N ARG A 31 -10.01 -12.55 10.75
CA ARG A 31 -8.80 -12.23 9.97
C ARG A 31 -7.70 -11.71 10.90
N GLU A 32 -6.66 -12.51 11.10
CA GLU A 32 -5.48 -12.14 11.91
C GLU A 32 -4.44 -11.31 11.14
N SER A 33 -4.52 -11.33 9.80
CA SER A 33 -3.56 -10.61 8.96
C SER A 33 -3.85 -9.10 8.93
N LEU A 34 -2.85 -8.33 9.37
CA LEU A 34 -2.82 -6.87 9.27
C LEU A 34 -2.36 -6.36 7.89
N VAL A 35 -1.94 -7.27 7.00
CA VAL A 35 -1.42 -6.91 5.69
C VAL A 35 -2.57 -6.58 4.74
N ASP A 36 -2.42 -5.53 3.94
CA ASP A 36 -3.38 -5.20 2.89
C ASP A 36 -3.46 -6.30 1.83
N ASP A 37 -4.61 -6.45 1.18
CA ASP A 37 -4.68 -7.30 -0.01
C ASP A 37 -3.77 -6.72 -1.11
N SER A 38 -3.21 -7.59 -1.95
CA SER A 38 -2.44 -7.14 -3.11
C SER A 38 -3.27 -6.17 -3.96
N ARG A 39 -2.77 -4.95 -4.13
CA ARG A 39 -3.40 -3.94 -4.97
C ARG A 39 -2.94 -4.17 -6.41
N PRO A 40 -3.86 -4.43 -7.36
CA PRO A 40 -3.48 -4.51 -8.75
C PRO A 40 -2.97 -3.13 -9.21
N GLY A 41 -1.74 -3.10 -9.75
CA GLY A 41 -1.11 -1.86 -10.21
C GLY A 41 0.36 -2.05 -10.58
N GLN A 42 0.85 -1.17 -11.46
CA GLN A 42 2.19 -1.25 -12.08
C GLN A 42 3.34 -1.26 -11.05
N ALA A 43 3.19 -0.56 -9.92
CA ALA A 43 4.22 -0.47 -8.89
C ALA A 43 4.59 -1.84 -8.28
N ASN A 44 3.62 -2.75 -8.14
CA ASN A 44 3.86 -4.10 -7.61
C ASN A 44 4.58 -5.03 -8.61
N THR A 45 4.59 -4.70 -9.90
CA THR A 45 5.23 -5.52 -10.93
C THR A 45 6.66 -5.08 -11.22
N VAL A 46 6.93 -3.77 -11.11
CA VAL A 46 8.24 -3.20 -11.47
C VAL A 46 9.23 -3.24 -10.30
N ILE A 47 8.75 -3.13 -9.06
CA ILE A 47 9.60 -3.17 -7.85
C ILE A 47 9.76 -4.64 -7.41
N THR A 48 10.79 -5.31 -7.92
CA THR A 48 11.16 -6.67 -7.49
C THR A 48 12.13 -6.63 -6.31
N ALA A 49 12.19 -7.70 -5.52
CA ALA A 49 13.17 -7.83 -4.43
C ALA A 49 14.61 -7.65 -4.94
N ASP A 50 14.94 -8.27 -6.08
CA ASP A 50 16.25 -8.13 -6.75
C ASP A 50 16.62 -6.67 -7.07
N LEU A 51 15.62 -5.84 -7.42
CA LEU A 51 15.86 -4.43 -7.70
C LEU A 51 16.17 -3.66 -6.41
N VAL A 52 15.45 -3.97 -5.32
CA VAL A 52 15.69 -3.39 -4.00
C VAL A 52 17.11 -3.73 -3.53
N ASP A 53 17.52 -4.99 -3.65
CA ASP A 53 18.85 -5.45 -3.25
C ASP A 53 19.96 -4.77 -4.05
N LYS A 54 19.77 -4.59 -5.37
CA LYS A 54 20.72 -3.84 -6.22
C LYS A 54 20.85 -2.37 -5.83
N VAL A 55 19.73 -1.70 -5.57
CA VAL A 55 19.73 -0.30 -5.11
C VAL A 55 20.48 -0.19 -3.78
N ASP A 56 20.20 -1.11 -2.86
CA ASP A 56 20.79 -1.17 -1.53
C ASP A 56 22.32 -1.43 -1.57
N GLU A 57 22.78 -2.34 -2.44
CA GLU A 57 24.21 -2.55 -2.70
C GLU A 57 24.89 -1.28 -3.23
N VAL A 58 24.26 -0.60 -4.20
CA VAL A 58 24.79 0.64 -4.78
C VAL A 58 24.92 1.74 -3.72
N VAL A 59 23.90 1.92 -2.87
CA VAL A 59 23.92 2.93 -1.80
C VAL A 59 24.96 2.59 -0.73
N ARG A 60 25.10 1.32 -0.34
CA ARG A 60 26.12 0.91 0.64
C ARG A 60 27.54 1.02 0.11
N SER A 61 27.75 0.76 -1.17
CA SER A 61 29.06 0.89 -1.81
C SER A 61 29.52 2.34 -1.95
N ASP A 62 28.59 3.27 -2.18
CA ASP A 62 28.87 4.68 -2.42
C ASP A 62 27.76 5.56 -1.85
N LEU A 63 27.99 6.05 -0.64
CA LEU A 63 27.07 6.94 0.09
C LEU A 63 26.89 8.32 -0.56
N ARG A 64 27.65 8.66 -1.61
CA ARG A 64 27.51 9.93 -2.36
C ARG A 64 26.59 9.81 -3.58
N VAL A 65 26.02 8.63 -3.83
CA VAL A 65 25.05 8.42 -4.91
C VAL A 65 23.81 9.28 -4.71
N THR A 66 23.42 9.98 -5.78
CA THR A 66 22.18 10.79 -5.81
C THR A 66 21.05 10.03 -6.51
N LEU A 67 19.81 10.42 -6.21
CA LEU A 67 18.60 9.89 -6.88
C LEU A 67 18.66 9.95 -8.41
N ARG A 68 19.36 10.94 -8.99
CA ARG A 68 19.50 11.06 -10.46
C ARG A 68 20.51 10.06 -11.04
N MET A 69 21.46 9.59 -10.24
CA MET A 69 22.50 8.65 -10.65
C MET A 69 22.06 7.19 -10.48
N LEU A 70 21.19 6.91 -9.52
CA LEU A 70 20.67 5.58 -9.22
C LEU A 70 20.05 4.86 -10.43
N PRO A 71 19.14 5.48 -11.20
CA PRO A 71 18.54 4.84 -12.37
C PRO A 71 19.57 4.39 -13.40
N VAL A 72 20.63 5.18 -13.59
CA VAL A 72 21.74 4.87 -14.50
C VAL A 72 22.58 3.71 -13.95
N LYS A 73 22.89 3.73 -12.65
CA LYS A 73 23.69 2.67 -11.99
C LYS A 73 22.95 1.32 -11.96
N VAL A 74 21.63 1.33 -11.80
CA VAL A 74 20.79 0.12 -11.67
C VAL A 74 20.11 -0.27 -12.99
N ASN A 75 20.32 0.52 -14.05
CA ASN A 75 19.77 0.34 -15.40
C ASN A 75 18.22 0.25 -15.41
N VAL A 76 17.59 1.21 -14.75
CA VAL A 76 16.12 1.35 -14.69
C VAL A 76 15.70 2.77 -15.06
N SER A 77 14.40 2.96 -15.32
CA SER A 77 13.88 4.29 -15.62
C SER A 77 13.88 5.18 -14.37
N VAL A 78 13.97 6.50 -14.56
CA VAL A 78 13.94 7.45 -13.44
C VAL A 78 12.63 7.37 -12.66
N GLY A 79 11.50 7.03 -13.31
CA GLY A 79 10.21 6.87 -12.64
C GLY A 79 10.07 5.54 -11.88
N THR A 80 11.07 4.67 -11.94
CA THR A 80 11.08 3.37 -11.25
C THR A 80 11.81 3.44 -9.90
N VAL A 81 12.82 4.30 -9.78
CA VAL A 81 13.57 4.55 -8.53
C VAL A 81 12.86 5.61 -7.70
#